data_AF-A0A654ILZ8-F1
#
_entry.id   AF-A0A654ILZ8-F1
#
_cell.length_a   1.000
_cell.length_b   1.000
_cell.length_c   1.000
_cell.angle_alpha   90.00
_cell.angle_beta   90.00
_cell.angle_gamma   90.00
#
_symmetry.space_group_name_H-M   'P 1'
#
loop_
_entity.id
_entity.type
_entity.pdbx_description
1 polymer ?
#
loop_
_entity_poly.entity_id
_entity_poly.type
_entity_poly.pdbx_seq_one_letter_code
_entity_poly.pdbx_strand_id
1 'polypeptide(L)'
;MNKNEIFDTDFFESGLAYILTNLDFIQEELEQENLQTDLIEKLIADFEVVNEYDQWDLLTNNLLQAENEILNQILQIKDSTKFHLLSSYFLAKHLAIYLKSNSFLIEKIEQLETNYIDNLTDEKKEEFINNIKQEVLKNNSEIYKQNEEIYKDLFDKKAEFKKIYQLLIKETEFEDFSYANELLFNMLDNYTKFDNKDDLLKLEILTNAQSLIDFITFYESSLFDDEEE
;
A
#
# COMPACT_ATOMS: atom_id res chain seq x y z
N MET A 1 16.17 -10.29 18.01
CA MET A 1 16.15 -8.88 17.58
C MET A 1 15.17 -8.14 18.46
N ASN A 2 15.46 -6.90 18.86
CA ASN A 2 14.49 -6.09 19.59
C ASN A 2 13.61 -5.38 18.56
N LYS A 3 12.30 -5.67 18.52
CA LYS A 3 11.39 -5.06 17.55
C LYS A 3 11.41 -3.53 17.65
N ASN A 4 11.65 -2.99 18.83
CA ASN A 4 11.76 -1.54 19.03
C ASN A 4 12.90 -0.91 18.20
N GLU A 5 13.95 -1.64 17.84
CA GLU A 5 15.05 -1.12 17.03
C GLU A 5 14.68 -1.01 15.53
N ILE A 6 13.72 -1.80 15.02
CA ILE A 6 13.23 -1.68 13.63
C ILE A 6 12.41 -0.39 13.45
N PHE A 7 11.73 0.05 14.52
CA PHE A 7 10.88 1.23 14.49
C PHE A 7 11.65 2.50 14.14
N ASP A 8 12.93 2.55 14.56
CA ASP A 8 13.84 3.68 14.35
C ASP A 8 14.69 3.54 13.07
N THR A 9 14.21 2.80 12.07
CA THR A 9 14.92 2.60 10.79
C THR A 9 14.33 3.45 9.67
N ASP A 10 15.17 3.83 8.70
CA ASP A 10 14.73 4.58 7.51
C ASP A 10 13.64 3.81 6.74
N PHE A 11 13.66 2.49 6.82
CA PHE A 11 12.62 1.60 6.27
C PHE A 11 11.24 1.88 6.87
N PHE A 12 11.16 1.97 8.20
CA PHE A 12 9.91 2.20 8.90
C PHE A 12 9.45 3.65 8.73
N GLU A 13 10.37 4.61 8.84
CA GLU A 13 10.09 6.03 8.63
C GLU A 13 9.54 6.29 7.22
N SER A 14 10.11 5.67 6.19
CA SER A 14 9.62 5.72 4.81
C SER A 14 8.18 5.21 4.69
N GLY A 15 7.88 4.12 5.39
CA GLY A 15 6.54 3.53 5.41
C GLY A 15 5.51 4.42 6.10
N LEU A 16 5.88 4.99 7.27
CA LEU A 16 5.06 5.96 7.99
C LEU A 16 4.80 7.22 7.16
N ALA A 17 5.83 7.78 6.53
CA ALA A 17 5.70 8.96 5.68
C ALA A 17 4.73 8.74 4.52
N TYR A 18 4.77 7.57 3.88
CA TYR A 18 3.83 7.21 2.82
C TYR A 18 2.39 7.06 3.33
N ILE A 19 2.19 6.48 4.52
CA ILE A 19 0.87 6.39 5.16
C ILE A 19 0.34 7.80 5.46
N LEU A 20 1.14 8.65 6.11
CA LEU A 20 0.75 10.02 6.47
C LEU A 20 0.40 10.83 5.22
N THR A 21 1.22 10.79 4.18
CA THR A 21 0.97 11.49 2.90
C THR A 21 -0.39 11.12 2.30
N ASN A 22 -0.77 9.84 2.35
CA ASN A 22 -2.06 9.39 1.85
C ASN A 22 -3.23 9.80 2.75
N LEU A 23 -3.05 9.82 4.07
CA LEU A 23 -4.07 10.28 5.02
C LEU A 23 -4.26 11.80 4.95
N ASP A 24 -3.18 12.57 4.82
CA ASP A 24 -3.20 14.03 4.64
C ASP A 24 -3.95 14.39 3.35
N PHE A 25 -3.66 13.72 2.24
CA PHE A 25 -4.40 13.92 0.99
C PHE A 25 -5.90 13.67 1.16
N ILE A 26 -6.28 12.63 1.92
CA ILE A 26 -7.70 12.36 2.22
C ILE A 26 -8.29 13.49 3.05
N GLN A 27 -7.60 13.96 4.08
CA GLN A 27 -8.05 15.08 4.90
C GLN A 27 -8.29 16.32 4.05
N GLU A 28 -7.29 16.74 3.27
CA GLU A 28 -7.34 17.97 2.47
C GLU A 28 -8.53 17.98 1.49
N GLU A 29 -8.77 16.87 0.80
CA GLU A 29 -9.86 16.77 -0.17
C GLU A 29 -11.24 16.69 0.53
N LEU A 30 -11.34 15.99 1.66
CA LEU A 30 -12.58 15.98 2.45
C LEU A 30 -12.91 17.38 3.00
N GLU A 31 -11.90 18.14 3.46
CA GLU A 31 -12.08 19.53 3.90
C GLU A 31 -12.56 20.43 2.76
N GLN A 32 -11.95 20.32 1.57
CA GLN A 32 -12.35 21.07 0.37
C GLN A 32 -13.83 20.82 0.01
N GLU A 33 -14.29 19.57 0.16
CA GLU A 33 -15.67 19.16 -0.07
C GLU A 33 -16.62 19.46 1.12
N ASN A 34 -16.13 20.09 2.19
CA ASN A 34 -16.86 20.38 3.43
C ASN A 34 -17.44 19.12 4.11
N LEU A 35 -16.69 18.02 4.07
CA LEU A 35 -17.01 16.75 4.73
C LEU A 35 -16.32 16.65 6.09
N GLN A 36 -16.69 15.63 6.89
CA GLN A 36 -16.14 15.45 8.23
C GLN A 36 -14.72 14.86 8.19
N THR A 37 -13.78 15.49 8.91
CA THR A 37 -12.36 15.11 8.95
C THR A 37 -11.82 14.71 10.31
N ASP A 38 -12.57 14.93 11.41
CA ASP A 38 -12.12 14.70 12.80
C ASP A 38 -11.45 13.33 13.01
N LEU A 39 -11.98 12.28 12.37
CA LEU A 39 -11.46 10.93 12.47
C LEU A 39 -10.11 10.77 11.76
N ILE A 40 -9.96 11.36 10.58
CA ILE A 40 -8.70 11.33 9.81
C ILE A 40 -7.64 12.17 10.52
N GLU A 41 -7.99 13.40 10.94
CA GLU A 41 -7.10 14.28 11.71
C GLU A 41 -6.56 13.59 12.96
N LYS A 42 -7.43 12.87 13.68
CA LYS A 42 -7.00 12.10 14.83
C LYS A 42 -6.06 10.95 14.45
N LEU A 43 -6.37 10.21 13.39
CA LEU A 43 -5.51 9.11 12.94
C LEU A 43 -4.13 9.61 12.54
N ILE A 44 -4.05 10.73 11.81
CA ILE A 44 -2.78 11.39 11.45
C ILE A 44 -1.99 11.75 12.70
N ALA A 45 -2.59 12.51 13.63
CA ALA A 45 -1.94 12.92 14.87
C ALA A 45 -1.46 11.73 15.72
N ASP A 46 -2.25 10.65 15.77
CA ASP A 46 -1.88 9.43 16.48
C ASP A 46 -0.72 8.69 15.78
N PHE A 47 -0.68 8.65 14.44
CA PHE A 47 0.42 8.08 13.65
C PHE A 47 1.69 8.95 13.66
N GLU A 48 1.63 10.26 13.86
CA GLU A 48 2.83 11.12 13.94
C GLU A 48 3.65 10.90 15.23
N VAL A 49 3.00 10.46 16.30
CA VAL A 49 3.63 10.34 17.64
C VAL A 49 3.96 8.91 18.05
N VAL A 50 3.67 7.95 17.18
CA VAL A 50 3.95 6.53 17.40
C VAL A 50 5.46 6.30 17.56
N ASN A 51 5.86 5.44 18.50
CA ASN A 51 7.28 5.16 18.76
C ASN A 51 7.59 3.70 19.13
N GLU A 52 6.59 2.81 19.06
CA GLU A 52 6.79 1.39 19.34
C GLU A 52 5.72 0.53 18.65
N TYR A 53 6.03 -0.75 18.45
CA TYR A 53 5.18 -1.68 17.73
C TYR A 53 3.82 -1.96 18.38
N ASP A 54 3.76 -2.00 19.72
CA ASP A 54 2.48 -2.23 20.41
C ASP A 54 1.49 -1.10 20.12
N GLN A 55 1.99 0.14 20.04
CA GLN A 55 1.21 1.30 19.63
C GLN A 55 0.87 1.24 18.14
N TRP A 56 1.84 0.92 17.27
CA TRP A 56 1.60 0.77 15.83
C TRP A 56 0.52 -0.25 15.49
N ASP A 57 0.59 -1.43 16.09
CA ASP A 57 -0.38 -2.50 15.86
C ASP A 57 -1.77 -2.06 16.32
N LEU A 58 -1.86 -1.30 17.43
CA LEU A 58 -3.11 -0.70 17.90
C LEU A 58 -3.64 0.36 16.93
N LEU A 59 -2.80 1.28 16.46
CA LEU A 59 -3.17 2.34 15.51
C LEU A 59 -3.63 1.76 14.17
N THR A 60 -2.91 0.77 13.66
CA THR A 60 -3.30 0.02 12.47
C THR A 60 -4.68 -0.60 12.66
N ASN A 61 -4.95 -1.22 13.81
CA ASN A 61 -6.29 -1.78 14.08
C ASN A 61 -7.36 -0.69 14.19
N ASN A 62 -7.04 0.50 14.72
CA ASN A 62 -7.97 1.63 14.77
C ASN A 62 -8.30 2.13 13.35
N LEU A 63 -7.30 2.24 12.46
CA LEU A 63 -7.51 2.57 11.04
C LEU A 63 -8.46 1.55 10.38
N LEU A 64 -8.27 0.25 10.63
CA LEU A 64 -9.15 -0.80 10.10
C LEU A 64 -10.58 -0.72 10.66
N GLN A 65 -10.74 -0.34 11.93
CA GLN A 65 -12.06 -0.16 12.54
C GLN A 65 -12.77 1.08 12.00
N ALA A 66 -12.02 2.12 11.63
CA ALA A 66 -12.49 3.37 11.05
C ALA A 66 -12.95 3.22 9.58
N GLU A 67 -12.60 2.12 8.90
CA GLU A 67 -12.80 1.92 7.47
C GLU A 67 -14.18 2.35 6.96
N ASN A 68 -15.24 1.81 7.54
CA ASN A 68 -16.59 2.07 7.05
C ASN A 68 -16.96 3.55 7.15
N GLU A 69 -16.49 4.24 8.20
CA GLU A 69 -16.76 5.66 8.40
C GLU A 69 -16.00 6.50 7.38
N ILE A 70 -14.72 6.21 7.18
CA ILE A 70 -13.86 6.89 6.18
C ILE A 70 -14.43 6.69 4.77
N LEU A 71 -14.71 5.44 4.39
CA LEU A 71 -15.27 5.14 3.07
C LEU A 71 -16.63 5.82 2.86
N ASN A 72 -17.47 5.93 3.89
CA ASN A 72 -18.73 6.65 3.78
C ASN A 72 -18.56 8.15 3.52
N GLN A 73 -17.49 8.79 4.03
CA GLN A 73 -17.17 10.17 3.68
C GLN A 73 -16.71 10.26 2.22
N ILE A 74 -15.74 9.44 1.82
CA ILE A 74 -15.18 9.45 0.46
C ILE A 74 -16.27 9.17 -0.60
N LEU A 75 -17.20 8.25 -0.33
CA LEU A 75 -18.28 7.91 -1.26
C LEU A 75 -19.30 9.04 -1.49
N GLN A 76 -19.33 10.08 -0.64
CA GLN A 76 -20.18 11.26 -0.85
C GLN A 76 -19.67 12.17 -1.98
N ILE A 77 -18.37 12.09 -2.29
CA ILE A 77 -17.73 12.84 -3.38
C ILE A 77 -18.24 12.32 -4.73
N LYS A 78 -18.36 13.19 -5.73
CA LYS A 78 -19.02 12.86 -7.01
C LYS A 78 -18.15 13.04 -8.25
N ASP A 79 -16.99 13.65 -8.11
CA ASP A 79 -16.11 13.93 -9.23
C ASP A 79 -15.03 12.85 -9.38
N SER A 80 -14.01 13.15 -10.16
CA SER A 80 -12.88 12.27 -10.46
C SER A 80 -11.94 12.04 -9.27
N THR A 81 -11.97 12.85 -8.20
CA THR A 81 -11.03 12.67 -7.07
C THR A 81 -11.41 11.47 -6.21
N LYS A 82 -12.67 11.03 -6.25
CA LYS A 82 -13.15 9.84 -5.50
C LYS A 82 -12.24 8.62 -5.67
N PHE A 83 -11.84 8.30 -6.90
CA PHE A 83 -10.98 7.15 -7.15
C PHE A 83 -9.65 7.27 -6.43
N HIS A 84 -9.01 8.44 -6.52
CA HIS A 84 -7.74 8.72 -5.86
C HIS A 84 -7.88 8.64 -4.34
N LEU A 85 -8.96 9.17 -3.76
CA LEU A 85 -9.20 9.11 -2.32
C LEU A 85 -9.42 7.68 -1.81
N LEU A 86 -10.24 6.90 -2.51
CA LEU A 86 -10.41 5.47 -2.19
C LEU A 86 -9.08 4.72 -2.27
N SER A 87 -8.28 5.04 -3.29
CA SER A 87 -6.97 4.44 -3.49
C SER A 87 -6.01 4.80 -2.38
N SER A 88 -5.89 6.09 -2.04
CA SER A 88 -5.05 6.56 -0.94
C SER A 88 -5.41 5.91 0.38
N TYR A 89 -6.71 5.75 0.66
CA TYR A 89 -7.15 5.05 1.87
C TYR A 89 -6.67 3.60 1.88
N PHE A 90 -6.88 2.87 0.78
CA PHE A 90 -6.45 1.47 0.73
C PHE A 90 -4.93 1.32 0.73
N LEU A 91 -4.20 2.22 0.08
CA LEU A 91 -2.73 2.25 0.09
C LEU A 91 -2.20 2.42 1.51
N ALA A 92 -2.68 3.44 2.24
CA ALA A 92 -2.34 3.65 3.65
C ALA A 92 -2.70 2.44 4.52
N LYS A 93 -3.90 1.89 4.34
CA LYS A 93 -4.40 0.73 5.08
C LYS A 93 -3.51 -0.50 4.89
N HIS A 94 -3.23 -0.87 3.64
CA HIS A 94 -2.46 -2.07 3.33
C HIS A 94 -1.02 -1.92 3.79
N LEU A 95 -0.39 -0.75 3.58
CA LEU A 95 0.97 -0.54 4.08
C LEU A 95 1.02 -0.60 5.61
N ALA A 96 0.05 -0.01 6.32
CA ALA A 96 -0.03 -0.11 7.78
C ALA A 96 -0.10 -1.57 8.26
N ILE A 97 -0.89 -2.41 7.58
CA ILE A 97 -0.94 -3.86 7.83
C ILE A 97 0.43 -4.51 7.58
N TYR A 98 1.08 -4.17 6.46
CA TYR A 98 2.38 -4.73 6.11
C TYR A 98 3.51 -4.29 7.03
N LEU A 99 3.34 -3.22 7.80
CA LEU A 99 4.30 -2.79 8.80
C LEU A 99 3.97 -3.28 10.21
N LYS A 100 2.90 -4.07 10.40
CA LYS A 100 2.59 -4.69 11.70
C LYS A 100 3.71 -5.60 12.18
N SER A 101 3.81 -5.73 13.50
CA SER A 101 4.88 -6.50 14.16
C SER A 101 4.95 -7.98 13.75
N ASN A 102 3.87 -8.53 13.19
CA ASN A 102 3.73 -9.92 12.77
C ASN A 102 3.57 -10.07 11.25
N SER A 103 3.94 -9.06 10.47
CA SER A 103 3.86 -9.11 9.01
C SER A 103 5.07 -9.82 8.40
N PHE A 104 4.93 -10.24 7.15
CA PHE A 104 6.04 -10.85 6.42
C PHE A 104 7.20 -9.87 6.17
N LEU A 105 6.95 -8.57 6.03
CA LEU A 105 8.03 -7.58 5.85
C LEU A 105 8.89 -7.53 7.10
N ILE A 106 8.27 -7.45 8.27
CA ILE A 106 9.00 -7.42 9.54
C ILE A 106 9.74 -8.74 9.77
N GLU A 107 9.14 -9.88 9.43
CA GLU A 107 9.82 -11.18 9.48
C GLU A 107 11.07 -11.23 8.58
N LYS A 108 11.05 -10.58 7.40
CA LYS A 108 12.21 -10.49 6.50
C LYS A 108 13.31 -9.60 7.07
N ILE A 109 12.94 -8.51 7.73
CA ILE A 109 13.90 -7.65 8.43
C ILE A 109 14.58 -8.42 9.56
N GLU A 110 13.79 -9.18 10.34
CA GLU A 110 14.30 -10.01 11.44
C GLU A 110 15.30 -11.09 11.00
N GLN A 111 15.24 -11.52 9.74
CA GLN A 111 16.17 -12.50 9.17
C GLN A 111 17.55 -11.94 8.82
N LEU A 112 17.72 -10.62 8.77
CA LEU A 112 18.99 -10.00 8.39
C LEU A 112 20.11 -10.13 9.44
N GLU A 113 19.82 -10.72 10.62
CA GLU A 113 20.74 -10.90 11.76
C GLU A 113 21.48 -9.60 12.17
N THR A 114 20.92 -8.44 11.83
CA THR A 114 21.39 -7.10 12.19
C THR A 114 20.31 -6.37 12.97
N ASN A 115 20.70 -5.46 13.86
CA ASN A 115 19.74 -4.62 14.57
C ASN A 115 19.25 -3.43 13.72
N TYR A 116 19.94 -3.11 12.62
CA TYR A 116 19.63 -1.98 11.75
C TYR A 116 19.90 -2.35 10.29
N ILE A 117 18.87 -2.26 9.45
CA ILE A 117 18.97 -2.46 7.99
C ILE A 117 19.87 -1.38 7.39
N ASP A 118 19.81 -0.17 7.93
CA ASP A 118 20.51 1.00 7.38
C ASP A 118 22.02 0.88 7.52
N ASN A 119 22.49 0.05 8.47
CA ASN A 119 23.90 -0.27 8.69
C ASN A 119 24.42 -1.42 7.80
N LEU A 120 23.58 -2.02 6.96
CA LEU A 120 24.03 -3.02 6.00
C LEU A 120 24.90 -2.40 4.91
N THR A 121 25.79 -3.21 4.35
CA THR A 121 26.52 -2.85 3.12
C THR A 121 25.55 -2.75 1.96
N ASP A 122 25.84 -1.91 0.96
CA ASP A 122 24.97 -1.71 -0.21
C ASP A 122 24.60 -3.03 -0.90
N GLU A 123 25.56 -3.97 -1.07
CA GLU A 123 25.30 -5.31 -1.62
C GLU A 123 24.23 -6.09 -0.83
N LYS A 124 24.22 -5.95 0.51
CA LYS A 124 23.23 -6.61 1.37
C LYS A 124 21.89 -5.89 1.37
N LYS A 125 21.88 -4.57 1.23
CA LYS A 125 20.66 -3.77 1.04
C LYS A 125 19.99 -4.15 -0.29
N GLU A 126 20.77 -4.25 -1.36
CA GLU A 126 20.30 -4.68 -2.68
C GLU A 126 19.76 -6.12 -2.64
N GLU A 127 20.50 -7.05 -2.01
CA GLU A 127 20.03 -8.44 -1.80
C GLU A 127 18.71 -8.47 -1.03
N PHE A 128 18.58 -7.67 0.04
CA PHE A 128 17.36 -7.57 0.84
C PHE A 128 16.18 -7.05 0.01
N ILE A 129 16.37 -5.96 -0.75
CA ILE A 129 15.33 -5.40 -1.62
C ILE A 129 14.89 -6.40 -2.68
N ASN A 130 15.85 -7.06 -3.36
CA ASN A 130 15.55 -8.09 -4.35
C ASN A 130 14.77 -9.26 -3.74
N ASN A 131 15.13 -9.69 -2.52
CA ASN A 131 14.39 -10.73 -1.82
C ASN A 131 12.95 -10.31 -1.48
N ILE A 132 12.73 -9.07 -1.06
CA ILE A 132 11.38 -8.54 -0.81
C ILE A 132 10.59 -8.49 -2.12
N LYS A 133 11.14 -7.93 -3.20
CA LYS A 133 10.51 -7.84 -4.52
C LYS A 133 9.99 -9.20 -5.01
N GLN A 134 10.80 -10.25 -4.85
CA GLN A 134 10.43 -11.61 -5.25
C GLN A 134 9.28 -12.20 -4.40
N GLU A 135 9.29 -11.94 -3.09
CA GLU A 135 8.20 -12.39 -2.22
C GLU A 135 6.89 -11.62 -2.48
N VAL A 136 6.98 -10.31 -2.76
CA VAL A 136 5.84 -9.48 -3.14
C VAL A 136 5.21 -9.99 -4.43
N LEU A 137 6.03 -10.25 -5.46
CA LEU A 137 5.57 -10.81 -6.73
C LEU A 137 4.86 -12.15 -6.51
N LYS A 138 5.49 -13.06 -5.76
CA LYS A 138 4.94 -14.40 -5.50
C LYS A 138 3.62 -14.34 -4.75
N ASN A 139 3.56 -13.58 -3.65
CA ASN A 139 2.39 -13.50 -2.79
C ASN A 139 1.23 -12.80 -3.50
N ASN A 140 1.48 -11.68 -4.18
CA ASN A 140 0.41 -10.95 -4.87
C ASN A 140 -0.07 -11.66 -6.12
N SER A 141 0.80 -12.34 -6.88
CA SER A 141 0.37 -13.20 -8.00
C SER A 141 -0.63 -14.26 -7.55
N GLU A 142 -0.45 -14.84 -6.37
CA GLU A 142 -1.38 -15.82 -5.80
C GLU A 142 -2.68 -15.16 -5.33
N ILE A 143 -2.61 -13.98 -4.69
CA ILE A 143 -3.79 -13.19 -4.32
C ILE A 143 -4.64 -12.88 -5.55
N TYR A 144 -4.03 -12.46 -6.66
CA TYR A 144 -4.76 -12.22 -7.90
C TYR A 144 -5.43 -13.49 -8.44
N LYS A 145 -4.71 -14.63 -8.49
CA LYS A 145 -5.31 -15.90 -8.92
C LYS A 145 -6.54 -16.28 -8.09
N GLN A 146 -6.47 -16.10 -6.78
CA GLN A 146 -7.57 -16.43 -5.87
C GLN A 146 -8.79 -15.50 -6.05
N ASN A 147 -8.56 -14.29 -6.55
CA ASN A 147 -9.57 -13.26 -6.70
C ASN A 147 -10.04 -13.03 -8.15
N GLU A 148 -9.64 -13.89 -9.10
CA GLU A 148 -9.95 -13.73 -10.53
C GLU A 148 -11.47 -13.57 -10.79
N GLU A 149 -12.32 -14.34 -10.08
CA GLU A 149 -13.78 -14.30 -10.28
C GLU A 149 -14.40 -12.94 -9.92
N ILE A 150 -13.78 -12.14 -9.05
CA ILE A 150 -14.28 -10.80 -8.69
C ILE A 150 -14.28 -9.87 -9.91
N TYR A 151 -13.38 -10.10 -10.87
CA TYR A 151 -13.21 -9.28 -12.07
C TYR A 151 -13.97 -9.81 -13.28
N LYS A 152 -14.72 -10.91 -13.17
CA LYS A 152 -15.39 -11.59 -14.29
C LYS A 152 -16.28 -10.67 -15.13
N ASP A 153 -17.11 -9.87 -14.47
CA ASP A 153 -17.98 -8.90 -15.14
C ASP A 153 -17.19 -7.85 -15.93
N LEU A 154 -16.00 -7.49 -15.44
CA LEU A 154 -15.10 -6.55 -16.11
C LEU A 154 -14.39 -7.24 -17.27
N PHE A 155 -13.93 -8.48 -17.09
CA PHE A 155 -13.31 -9.29 -18.14
C PHE A 155 -14.21 -9.52 -19.34
N ASP A 156 -15.50 -9.74 -19.11
CA ASP A 156 -16.49 -9.94 -20.18
C ASP A 156 -16.73 -8.67 -21.01
N LYS A 157 -16.52 -7.49 -20.40
CA LYS A 157 -16.78 -6.18 -21.02
C LYS A 157 -15.50 -5.50 -21.55
N LYS A 158 -14.34 -5.81 -20.98
CA LYS A 158 -13.06 -5.13 -21.20
C LYS A 158 -11.97 -6.15 -21.50
N ALA A 159 -11.88 -6.55 -22.76
CA ALA A 159 -10.92 -7.55 -23.21
C ALA A 159 -9.46 -7.19 -22.90
N GLU A 160 -9.11 -5.90 -22.93
CA GLU A 160 -7.75 -5.45 -22.63
C GLU A 160 -7.41 -5.59 -21.14
N PHE A 161 -8.32 -5.18 -20.25
CA PHE A 161 -8.17 -5.40 -18.81
C PHE A 161 -7.92 -6.88 -18.49
N LYS A 162 -8.70 -7.78 -19.10
CA LYS A 162 -8.53 -9.23 -18.95
C LYS A 162 -7.14 -9.70 -19.36
N LYS A 163 -6.63 -9.24 -20.51
CA LYS A 163 -5.30 -9.67 -20.99
C LYS A 163 -4.20 -9.24 -20.04
N ILE A 164 -4.21 -7.99 -19.59
CA ILE A 164 -3.19 -7.47 -18.68
C ILE A 164 -3.27 -8.22 -17.35
N TYR A 165 -4.47 -8.46 -16.83
CA TYR A 165 -4.65 -9.28 -15.62
C TYR A 165 -4.06 -10.68 -15.77
N GLN A 166 -4.31 -11.33 -16.90
CA GLN A 166 -3.79 -12.67 -17.18
C GLN A 166 -2.28 -12.72 -17.42
N LEU A 167 -1.67 -11.61 -17.82
CA LEU A 167 -0.22 -11.44 -17.88
C LEU A 167 0.33 -11.28 -16.47
N LEU A 168 -0.20 -10.32 -15.71
CA LEU A 168 0.19 -10.00 -14.34
C LEU A 168 0.31 -11.24 -13.44
N ILE A 169 -0.68 -12.14 -13.46
CA ILE A 169 -0.66 -13.37 -12.62
C ILE A 169 0.40 -14.40 -13.01
N LYS A 170 1.06 -14.22 -14.16
CA LYS A 170 2.11 -15.09 -14.72
C LYS A 170 3.47 -14.42 -14.75
N GLU A 171 3.56 -13.13 -14.41
CA GLU A 171 4.84 -12.42 -14.43
C GLU A 171 5.81 -13.06 -13.43
N THR A 172 7.09 -13.03 -13.80
CA THR A 172 8.20 -13.53 -12.97
C THR A 172 9.19 -12.43 -12.62
N GLU A 173 9.12 -11.30 -13.33
CA GLU A 173 9.94 -10.11 -13.07
C GLU A 173 9.11 -9.07 -12.33
N PHE A 174 9.70 -8.47 -11.29
CA PHE A 174 8.99 -7.52 -10.41
C PHE A 174 8.59 -6.24 -11.15
N GLU A 175 9.44 -5.77 -12.05
CA GLU A 175 9.24 -4.55 -12.83
C GLU A 175 8.06 -4.71 -13.82
N ASP A 176 7.96 -5.87 -14.48
CA ASP A 176 6.84 -6.17 -15.38
C ASP A 176 5.53 -6.36 -14.60
N PHE A 177 5.60 -7.02 -13.44
CA PHE A 177 4.47 -7.15 -12.53
C PHE A 177 3.98 -5.78 -12.04
N SER A 178 4.90 -4.91 -11.61
CA SER A 178 4.64 -3.54 -11.17
C SER A 178 3.93 -2.73 -12.25
N TYR A 179 4.49 -2.74 -13.46
CA TYR A 179 3.91 -2.04 -14.60
C TYR A 179 2.52 -2.54 -14.97
N ALA A 180 2.32 -3.87 -14.99
CA ALA A 180 1.01 -4.44 -15.26
C ALA A 180 -0.01 -4.08 -14.17
N ASN A 181 0.42 -3.98 -12.91
CA ASN A 181 -0.44 -3.60 -11.79
C ASN A 181 -0.92 -2.16 -11.93
N GLU A 182 0.01 -1.25 -12.21
CA GLU A 182 -0.25 0.17 -12.45
C GLU A 182 -1.20 0.36 -13.64
N LEU A 183 -1.00 -0.39 -14.73
CA LEU A 183 -1.91 -0.37 -15.88
C LEU A 183 -3.33 -0.81 -15.50
N LEU A 184 -3.49 -1.88 -14.72
CA LEU A 184 -4.81 -2.33 -14.28
C LEU A 184 -5.47 -1.31 -13.37
N PHE A 185 -4.71 -0.69 -12.48
CA PHE A 185 -5.16 0.36 -11.58
C PHE A 185 -5.71 1.56 -12.38
N ASN A 186 -4.93 2.06 -13.34
CA ASN A 186 -5.32 3.14 -14.25
C ASN A 186 -6.53 2.76 -15.13
N MET A 187 -6.63 1.51 -15.57
CA MET A 187 -7.81 1.05 -16.31
C MET A 187 -9.04 0.97 -15.42
N LEU A 188 -8.90 0.58 -14.15
CA LEU A 188 -10.02 0.46 -13.23
C LEU A 188 -10.66 1.82 -12.95
N ASP A 189 -9.85 2.86 -12.75
CA ASP A 189 -10.28 4.26 -12.66
C ASP A 189 -11.18 4.66 -13.84
N ASN A 190 -10.68 4.42 -15.05
CA ASN A 190 -11.38 4.77 -16.28
C ASN A 190 -12.68 3.97 -16.52
N TYR A 191 -12.83 2.79 -15.91
CA TYR A 191 -13.92 1.87 -16.21
C TYR A 191 -14.99 1.77 -15.12
N THR A 192 -14.73 2.29 -13.92
CA THR A 192 -15.52 2.00 -12.73
C THR A 192 -15.91 3.29 -12.00
N LYS A 193 -17.11 3.30 -11.42
CA LYS A 193 -17.63 4.47 -10.67
C LYS A 193 -17.54 4.34 -9.15
N PHE A 194 -17.22 3.14 -8.67
CA PHE A 194 -17.05 2.81 -7.25
C PHE A 194 -18.28 3.13 -6.40
N ASP A 195 -19.46 2.74 -6.91
CA ASP A 195 -20.74 2.99 -6.25
C ASP A 195 -21.19 1.85 -5.32
N ASN A 196 -20.46 0.72 -5.31
CA ASN A 196 -20.84 -0.48 -4.58
C ASN A 196 -19.63 -1.22 -4.00
N LYS A 197 -19.92 -2.16 -3.07
CA LYS A 197 -18.90 -2.93 -2.36
C LYS A 197 -18.03 -3.80 -3.28
N ASP A 198 -18.59 -4.35 -4.34
CA ASP A 198 -17.82 -5.21 -5.26
C ASP A 198 -16.80 -4.40 -6.06
N ASP A 199 -17.09 -3.14 -6.37
CA ASP A 199 -16.15 -2.23 -7.03
C ASP A 199 -15.05 -1.77 -6.08
N LEU A 200 -15.39 -1.51 -4.82
CA LEU A 200 -14.40 -1.23 -3.78
C LEU A 200 -13.45 -2.42 -3.57
N LEU A 201 -13.98 -3.64 -3.56
CA LEU A 201 -13.16 -4.84 -3.42
C LEU A 201 -12.19 -5.01 -4.60
N LYS A 202 -12.62 -4.73 -5.84
CA LYS A 202 -11.73 -4.73 -7.02
C LYS A 202 -10.57 -3.76 -6.87
N LEU A 203 -10.84 -2.57 -6.30
CA LEU A 203 -9.81 -1.57 -6.04
C LEU A 203 -8.87 -2.03 -4.93
N GLU A 204 -9.42 -2.49 -3.81
CA GLU A 204 -8.68 -2.97 -2.64
C GLU A 204 -7.67 -4.07 -3.00
N ILE A 205 -8.05 -5.01 -3.86
CA ILE A 205 -7.13 -6.07 -4.30
C ILE A 205 -5.96 -5.50 -5.11
N LEU A 206 -6.20 -4.51 -5.99
CA LEU A 206 -5.15 -3.87 -6.78
C LEU A 206 -4.22 -3.01 -5.92
N THR A 207 -4.79 -2.25 -4.99
CA THR A 207 -4.03 -1.36 -4.10
C THR A 207 -3.24 -2.13 -3.05
N ASN A 208 -3.65 -3.33 -2.68
CA ASN A 208 -2.86 -4.19 -1.81
C ASN A 208 -1.46 -4.46 -2.38
N ALA A 209 -1.36 -4.83 -3.66
CA ALA A 209 -0.07 -5.01 -4.31
C ALA A 209 0.64 -3.66 -4.53
N GLN A 210 -0.10 -2.64 -4.98
CA GLN A 210 0.46 -1.31 -5.25
C GLN A 210 1.11 -0.69 -4.01
N SER A 211 0.52 -0.87 -2.82
CA SER A 211 1.06 -0.33 -1.56
C SER A 211 2.47 -0.84 -1.26
N LEU A 212 2.75 -2.11 -1.56
CA LEU A 212 4.08 -2.69 -1.40
C LEU A 212 5.02 -2.25 -2.52
N ILE A 213 4.54 -2.21 -3.76
CA ILE A 213 5.32 -1.77 -4.91
C ILE A 213 5.82 -0.34 -4.70
N ASP A 214 4.92 0.58 -4.36
CA ASP A 214 5.22 2.00 -4.13
C ASP A 214 6.20 2.15 -2.97
N PHE A 215 5.94 1.47 -1.85
CA PHE A 215 6.81 1.50 -0.68
C PHE A 215 8.22 0.99 -0.98
N ILE A 216 8.35 -0.16 -1.64
CA ILE A 216 9.66 -0.74 -1.98
C ILE A 216 10.41 0.18 -2.95
N THR A 217 9.71 0.72 -3.94
CA THR A 217 10.30 1.64 -4.92
C THR A 217 10.79 2.91 -4.23
N PHE A 218 9.98 3.49 -3.35
CA PHE A 218 10.33 4.67 -2.57
C PHE A 218 11.52 4.41 -1.65
N TYR A 219 11.50 3.31 -0.90
CA TYR A 219 12.60 2.95 0.00
C TYR A 219 13.89 2.64 -0.78
N GLU A 220 13.81 1.90 -1.88
CA GLU A 220 14.95 1.64 -2.76
C GLU A 220 15.55 2.94 -3.29
N SER A 221 14.72 3.87 -3.77
CA SER A 221 15.19 5.21 -4.16
C SER A 221 15.91 5.90 -2.99
N SER A 222 15.32 5.94 -1.79
CA SER A 222 15.94 6.59 -0.63
C SER A 222 17.28 5.98 -0.20
N LEU A 223 17.50 4.69 -0.47
CA LEU A 223 18.73 3.99 -0.11
C LEU A 223 19.89 4.28 -1.07
N PHE A 224 19.58 4.60 -2.33
CA PHE A 224 20.56 4.71 -3.40
C PHE A 224 20.60 6.09 -4.05
N ASP A 225 19.86 7.08 -3.54
CA ASP A 225 19.83 8.47 -4.03
C ASP A 225 21.08 9.30 -3.64
N ASP A 226 22.19 8.65 -3.28
CA ASP A 226 23.50 9.29 -3.04
C ASP A 226 24.26 9.56 -4.37
N GLU A 227 23.56 10.08 -5.39
CA GLU A 227 24.18 10.74 -6.56
C GLU A 227 23.65 12.18 -6.73
N GLU A 228 23.96 13.07 -5.77
CA GLU A 228 24.43 14.47 -5.97
C GLU A 228 24.43 15.27 -4.63
N GLU A 229 25.51 15.17 -3.83
CA GLU A 229 26.11 16.30 -3.10
C GLU A 229 27.65 16.26 -3.15
#